data_AF-Q692I1-F1
#
_entry.id   AF-Q692I1-F1
#
_cell.length_a   1.000
_cell.length_b   1.000
_cell.length_c   1.000
_cell.angle_alpha   90.00
_cell.angle_beta   90.00
_cell.angle_gamma   90.00
#
_symmetry.space_group_name_H-M   'P 1'
#
loop_
_entity.id
_entity.type
_entity.pdbx_description
1 polymer ?
#
loop_
_entity_poly.entity_id
_entity_poly.type
_entity_poly.pdbx_seq_one_letter_code
_entity_poly.pdbx_strand_id
1 'polypeptide(L)'
;GTSWYHWHFSNQYGNGVLGALIVKGPASANYDIDLGPYIISDYYHETADRLHLQAELARNGPPPDSDNILFRGKNINPDGSGRGSYDRLTLTPGKKHLLRLINASVDNSFTVSLVGHNFTVIATDMVPVQPTIRKSLFMAVGQRYDVIVTADQPVDNYWLNVTLEANNNCGRSRNPYPAGIIHYEGASPTALPTNRGTPIVATCTGETGFTPVVPRNIPPNFFRPSDIASNTLPIGLNIVNHTTKGQIFSWHVKDTPISVEWGHPVLEYTLEGNYSFPAAINLIQLNQKDTWTLF
;
A
#
# COMPACT_ATOMS: atom_id res chain seq x y z
N GLY A 1 2.23 -1.92 16.54
CA GLY A 1 2.09 -1.35 15.21
C GLY A 1 2.05 -2.44 14.16
N THR A 2 1.72 -2.03 12.94
CA THR A 2 1.46 -2.93 11.82
C THR A 2 2.48 -2.72 10.71
N SER A 3 3.08 -3.82 10.29
CA SER A 3 3.92 -3.90 9.12
C SER A 3 3.57 -5.16 8.32
N TRP A 4 4.35 -5.43 7.30
CA TRP A 4 4.27 -6.61 6.47
C TRP A 4 5.67 -6.97 5.99
N TYR A 5 5.86 -8.23 5.62
CA TYR A 5 7.07 -8.72 4.99
C TYR A 5 6.70 -9.24 3.60
N HIS A 6 7.66 -9.14 2.68
CA HIS A 6 7.53 -9.66 1.32
C HIS A 6 8.91 -9.99 0.78
N TRP A 7 8.98 -10.86 -0.22
CA TRP A 7 10.24 -11.10 -0.90
C TRP A 7 10.66 -9.88 -1.71
N HIS A 8 11.97 -9.63 -1.74
CA HIS A 8 12.58 -8.53 -2.50
C HIS A 8 13.46 -9.07 -3.64
N PHE A 9 13.17 -10.30 -4.10
CA PHE A 9 13.76 -10.89 -5.28
C PHE A 9 12.92 -10.50 -6.51
N SER A 10 13.35 -9.45 -7.22
CA SER A 10 12.58 -8.87 -8.32
C SER A 10 11.13 -8.57 -7.91
N ASN A 11 10.15 -9.09 -8.64
CA ASN A 11 8.71 -8.93 -8.44
C ASN A 11 8.05 -10.14 -7.75
N GLN A 12 8.84 -11.08 -7.19
CA GLN A 12 8.35 -12.40 -6.78
C GLN A 12 7.23 -12.37 -5.73
N TYR A 13 7.15 -11.32 -4.91
CA TYR A 13 6.07 -11.21 -3.93
C TYR A 13 4.67 -11.13 -4.59
N GLY A 14 4.58 -10.69 -5.85
CA GLY A 14 3.36 -10.74 -6.65
C GLY A 14 2.82 -12.15 -6.90
N ASN A 15 3.66 -13.19 -6.75
CA ASN A 15 3.24 -14.59 -6.76
C ASN A 15 2.70 -15.07 -5.39
N GLY A 16 2.57 -14.17 -4.40
CA GLY A 16 1.98 -14.45 -3.09
C GLY A 16 2.97 -14.64 -1.94
N VAL A 17 4.26 -14.33 -2.13
CA VAL A 17 5.28 -14.50 -1.07
C VAL A 17 5.38 -13.26 -0.17
N LEU A 18 4.33 -13.07 0.63
CA LEU A 18 4.15 -11.94 1.55
C LEU A 18 3.37 -12.35 2.80
N GLY A 19 3.37 -11.51 3.82
CA GLY A 19 2.55 -11.71 5.01
C GLY A 19 2.56 -10.51 5.95
N ALA A 20 1.60 -10.48 6.88
CA ALA A 20 1.53 -9.41 7.88
C ALA A 20 2.56 -9.62 9.01
N LEU A 21 3.11 -8.51 9.51
CA LEU A 21 3.99 -8.47 10.67
C LEU A 21 3.39 -7.55 11.74
N ILE A 22 2.94 -8.13 12.85
CA ILE A 22 2.35 -7.38 13.96
C ILE A 22 3.31 -7.35 15.14
N VAL A 23 3.66 -6.16 15.59
CA VAL A 23 4.41 -5.94 16.83
C VAL A 23 3.46 -5.32 17.85
N LYS A 24 3.07 -6.09 18.88
CA LYS A 24 2.17 -5.61 19.93
C LYS A 24 2.85 -4.52 20.78
N GLY A 25 2.06 -3.56 21.26
CA GLY A 25 2.52 -2.43 22.05
C GLY A 25 1.35 -1.52 22.44
N PRO A 26 1.62 -0.36 23.06
CA PRO A 26 0.57 0.61 23.39
C PRO A 26 -0.07 1.19 22.12
N ALA A 27 -1.28 1.74 22.29
CA ALA A 27 -2.05 2.42 21.25
C ALA A 27 -2.42 3.84 21.71
N SER A 28 -2.66 4.75 20.76
CA SER A 28 -3.03 6.14 21.06
C SER A 28 -4.50 6.36 21.42
N ALA A 29 -5.33 5.31 21.30
CA ALA A 29 -6.70 5.28 21.80
C ALA A 29 -7.10 3.88 22.25
N ASN A 30 -8.06 3.81 23.16
CA ASN A 30 -8.61 2.57 23.69
C ASN A 30 -9.53 1.88 22.68
N TYR A 31 -9.42 0.56 22.59
CA TYR A 31 -10.29 -0.33 21.82
C TYR A 31 -10.57 -1.59 22.67
N ASP A 32 -11.63 -2.31 22.34
CA ASP A 32 -12.05 -3.51 23.06
C ASP A 32 -11.48 -4.79 22.46
N ILE A 33 -11.44 -4.87 21.12
CA ILE A 33 -11.09 -6.09 20.36
C ILE A 33 -10.05 -5.75 19.29
N ASP A 34 -8.97 -6.51 19.19
CA ASP A 34 -8.02 -6.44 18.05
C ASP A 34 -8.41 -7.51 17.03
N LEU A 35 -8.90 -7.08 15.86
CA LEU A 35 -9.30 -7.96 14.76
C LEU A 35 -8.09 -8.49 13.96
N GLY A 36 -6.89 -7.96 14.23
CA GLY A 36 -5.66 -8.38 13.56
C GLY A 36 -5.46 -7.76 12.17
N PRO A 37 -4.49 -8.30 11.39
CA PRO A 37 -4.15 -7.79 10.07
C PRO A 37 -5.25 -8.02 9.05
N TYR A 38 -5.47 -7.00 8.21
CA TYR A 38 -6.44 -7.02 7.14
C TYR A 38 -5.76 -6.55 5.85
N ILE A 39 -5.18 -7.53 5.15
CA ILE A 39 -4.48 -7.30 3.87
C ILE A 39 -5.52 -7.12 2.76
N ILE A 40 -5.34 -6.04 2.01
CA ILE A 40 -6.03 -5.77 0.74
C ILE A 40 -4.94 -5.67 -0.33
N SER A 41 -5.11 -6.37 -1.45
CA SER A 41 -4.10 -6.44 -2.51
C SER A 41 -4.78 -6.56 -3.88
N ASP A 42 -4.20 -5.94 -4.90
CA ASP A 42 -4.45 -6.37 -6.27
C ASP A 42 -4.13 -7.86 -6.46
N TYR A 43 -4.76 -8.44 -7.47
CA TYR A 43 -4.59 -9.82 -7.85
C TYR A 43 -4.63 -9.95 -9.36
N TYR A 44 -3.65 -10.69 -9.86
CA TYR A 44 -3.48 -10.98 -11.27
C TYR A 44 -3.51 -12.50 -11.45
N HIS A 45 -4.14 -12.97 -12.52
CA HIS A 45 -4.14 -14.40 -12.87
C HIS A 45 -2.78 -14.85 -13.40
N GLU A 46 -2.04 -13.93 -14.00
CA GLU A 46 -0.72 -14.16 -14.58
C GLU A 46 0.39 -14.09 -13.52
N THR A 47 1.50 -14.76 -13.78
CA THR A 47 2.69 -14.79 -12.91
C THR A 47 3.44 -13.45 -12.90
N ALA A 48 4.09 -13.14 -11.77
CA ALA A 48 4.78 -11.87 -11.57
C ALA A 48 5.86 -11.58 -12.63
N ASP A 49 6.64 -12.58 -13.05
CA ASP A 49 7.65 -12.43 -14.10
C ASP A 49 7.06 -12.09 -15.47
N ARG A 50 5.90 -12.68 -15.80
CA ARG A 50 5.17 -12.39 -17.04
C ARG A 50 4.55 -11.00 -17.01
N LEU A 51 3.96 -10.61 -15.88
CA LEU A 51 3.43 -9.26 -15.68
C LEU A 51 4.52 -8.20 -15.75
N HIS A 52 5.68 -8.46 -15.17
CA HIS A 52 6.83 -7.57 -15.26
C HIS A 52 7.28 -7.41 -16.71
N LEU A 53 7.46 -8.51 -17.45
CA LEU A 53 7.79 -8.41 -18.87
C LEU A 53 6.73 -7.63 -19.64
N GLN A 54 5.44 -7.84 -19.33
CA GLN A 54 4.36 -7.11 -19.96
C GLN A 54 4.44 -5.59 -19.67
N ALA A 55 4.65 -5.21 -18.41
CA ALA A 55 4.70 -3.81 -17.98
C ALA A 55 6.01 -3.09 -18.39
N GLU A 56 7.10 -3.83 -18.57
CA GLU A 56 8.40 -3.29 -18.98
C GLU A 56 8.43 -2.93 -20.48
N LEU A 57 7.75 -3.72 -21.34
CA LEU A 57 7.80 -3.55 -22.79
C LEU A 57 6.98 -2.34 -23.25
N ALA A 58 7.64 -1.34 -23.85
CA ALA A 58 7.03 -0.08 -24.24
C ALA A 58 5.84 -0.23 -25.20
N ARG A 59 5.90 -1.23 -26.08
CA ARG A 59 4.83 -1.55 -27.04
C ARG A 59 3.51 -1.96 -26.38
N ASN A 60 3.52 -2.41 -25.13
CA ASN A 60 2.33 -2.82 -24.40
C ASN A 60 1.62 -1.64 -23.72
N GLY A 61 2.26 -0.46 -23.67
CA GLY A 61 1.73 0.69 -22.95
C GLY A 61 1.82 0.53 -21.43
N PRO A 62 0.93 1.17 -20.66
CA PRO A 62 1.01 1.18 -19.20
C PRO A 62 0.77 -0.21 -18.59
N PRO A 63 1.07 -0.42 -17.29
CA PRO A 63 0.83 -1.69 -16.60
C PRO A 63 -0.60 -2.24 -16.81
N PRO A 64 -0.80 -3.56 -16.84
CA PRO A 64 -2.13 -4.13 -16.98
C PRO A 64 -3.01 -3.84 -15.76
N ASP A 65 -4.32 -3.80 -16.00
CA ASP A 65 -5.31 -3.78 -14.93
C ASP A 65 -5.19 -5.05 -14.09
N SER A 66 -5.39 -4.94 -12.78
CA SER A 66 -5.56 -6.11 -11.92
C SER A 66 -6.83 -6.88 -12.33
N ASP A 67 -6.79 -8.21 -12.28
CA ASP A 67 -7.97 -9.03 -12.56
C ASP A 67 -9.00 -8.93 -11.43
N ASN A 68 -8.52 -8.72 -10.21
CA ASN A 68 -9.36 -8.50 -9.03
C ASN A 68 -8.58 -7.74 -7.94
N ILE A 69 -9.28 -7.36 -6.87
CA ILE A 69 -8.68 -6.91 -5.61
C ILE A 69 -9.17 -7.85 -4.51
N LEU A 70 -8.26 -8.47 -3.76
CA LEU A 70 -8.58 -9.45 -2.73
C LEU A 70 -8.57 -8.81 -1.34
N PHE A 71 -9.52 -9.23 -0.51
CA PHE A 71 -9.64 -8.88 0.90
C PHE A 71 -9.31 -10.14 1.70
N ARG A 72 -8.18 -10.16 2.42
CA ARG A 72 -7.65 -11.37 3.09
C ARG A 72 -7.64 -12.62 2.20
N GLY A 73 -7.27 -12.44 0.93
CA GLY A 73 -7.20 -13.52 -0.07
C GLY A 73 -8.55 -13.94 -0.68
N LYS A 74 -9.62 -13.17 -0.47
CA LYS A 74 -10.96 -13.48 -0.97
C LYS A 74 -11.57 -12.32 -1.75
N ASN A 75 -12.26 -12.64 -2.85
CA ASN A 75 -13.28 -11.79 -3.45
C ASN A 75 -14.16 -12.66 -4.40
N ILE A 76 -15.20 -12.06 -4.97
CA ILE A 76 -15.99 -12.62 -6.07
C ILE A 76 -15.30 -12.32 -7.40
N ASN A 77 -15.30 -13.29 -8.32
CA ASN A 77 -14.83 -13.10 -9.69
C ASN A 77 -15.80 -12.16 -10.46
N PRO A 78 -15.32 -11.07 -11.08
CA PRO A 78 -16.18 -10.14 -11.82
C PRO A 78 -16.68 -10.66 -13.18
N ASP A 79 -16.33 -11.89 -13.59
CA ASP A 79 -16.77 -12.54 -14.84
C ASP A 79 -18.26 -12.91 -14.89
N GLY A 80 -19.03 -12.63 -13.84
CA GLY A 80 -20.45 -12.96 -13.72
C GLY A 80 -20.73 -14.42 -13.34
N SER A 81 -19.70 -15.26 -13.17
CA SER A 81 -19.86 -16.66 -12.75
C SER A 81 -20.30 -16.82 -11.29
N GLY A 82 -20.17 -15.77 -10.48
CA GLY A 82 -20.43 -15.81 -9.03
C GLY A 82 -19.43 -16.65 -8.24
N ARG A 83 -18.34 -17.11 -8.86
CA ARG A 83 -17.29 -17.88 -8.19
C ARG A 83 -16.50 -17.01 -7.21
N GLY A 84 -16.00 -17.65 -6.16
CA GLY A 84 -15.29 -16.98 -5.06
C GLY A 84 -16.24 -16.66 -3.90
N SER A 85 -15.79 -15.81 -3.00
CA SER A 85 -16.61 -15.34 -1.86
C SER A 85 -16.09 -13.99 -1.40
N TYR A 86 -16.97 -13.14 -0.87
CA TYR A 86 -16.53 -11.96 -0.14
C TYR A 86 -15.85 -12.38 1.16
N ASP A 87 -14.81 -11.64 1.55
CA ASP A 87 -14.34 -11.73 2.93
C ASP A 87 -15.42 -11.19 3.88
N ARG A 88 -15.58 -11.85 5.03
CA ARG A 88 -16.53 -11.45 6.06
C ARG A 88 -15.77 -11.27 7.38
N LEU A 89 -15.75 -10.04 7.88
CA LEU A 89 -15.14 -9.69 9.15
C LEU A 89 -16.25 -9.34 10.14
N THR A 90 -16.21 -9.97 11.32
CA THR A 90 -17.30 -9.85 12.30
C THR A 90 -17.02 -8.74 13.31
N LEU A 91 -18.01 -7.90 13.59
CA LEU A 91 -17.99 -6.91 14.67
C LEU A 91 -19.00 -7.28 15.76
N THR A 92 -18.60 -7.13 17.02
CA THR A 92 -19.49 -7.24 18.17
C THR A 92 -20.21 -5.90 18.38
N PRO A 93 -21.55 -5.84 18.31
CA PRO A 93 -22.30 -4.59 18.47
C PRO A 93 -21.91 -3.82 19.74
N GLY A 94 -21.75 -2.50 19.63
CA GLY A 94 -21.38 -1.60 20.72
C GLY A 94 -19.90 -1.62 21.12
N LYS A 95 -19.05 -2.44 20.49
CA LYS A 95 -17.60 -2.50 20.77
C LYS A 95 -16.76 -1.66 19.80
N LYS A 96 -15.58 -1.28 20.26
CA LYS A 96 -14.51 -0.65 19.48
C LYS A 96 -13.52 -1.69 19.01
N HIS A 97 -13.29 -1.77 17.71
CA HIS A 97 -12.46 -2.80 17.10
C HIS A 97 -11.25 -2.19 16.42
N LEU A 98 -10.06 -2.65 16.77
CA LEU A 98 -8.83 -2.33 16.06
C LEU A 98 -8.74 -3.19 14.80
N LEU A 99 -8.75 -2.55 13.64
CA LEU A 99 -8.50 -3.14 12.33
C LEU A 99 -7.17 -2.63 11.79
N ARG A 100 -6.31 -3.55 11.33
CA ARG A 100 -4.96 -3.23 10.87
C ARG A 100 -4.88 -3.36 9.35
N LEU A 101 -5.25 -2.30 8.64
CA LEU A 101 -5.31 -2.26 7.18
C LEU A 101 -3.90 -2.27 6.58
N ILE A 102 -3.69 -3.08 5.54
CA ILE A 102 -2.42 -3.17 4.80
C ILE A 102 -2.74 -3.18 3.31
N ASN A 103 -2.13 -2.26 2.54
CA ASN A 103 -2.09 -2.40 1.09
C ASN A 103 -0.82 -3.19 0.71
N ALA A 104 -0.99 -4.43 0.30
CA ALA A 104 0.12 -5.33 -0.11
C ALA A 104 0.16 -5.58 -1.62
N SER A 105 -0.47 -4.69 -2.41
CA SER A 105 -0.51 -4.74 -3.87
C SER A 105 0.87 -4.70 -4.52
N VAL A 106 0.94 -5.09 -5.78
CA VAL A 106 2.12 -4.85 -6.64
C VAL A 106 2.10 -3.48 -7.31
N ASP A 107 0.91 -2.92 -7.60
CA ASP A 107 0.77 -1.65 -8.32
C ASP A 107 -0.41 -0.80 -7.81
N ASN A 108 -1.55 -1.43 -7.46
CA ASN A 108 -2.76 -0.68 -7.13
C ASN A 108 -2.65 0.07 -5.78
N SER A 109 -2.73 1.39 -5.86
CA SER A 109 -3.09 2.28 -4.75
C SER A 109 -4.58 2.56 -4.78
N PHE A 110 -5.24 2.56 -3.63
CA PHE A 110 -6.70 2.62 -3.58
C PHE A 110 -7.23 3.36 -2.35
N THR A 111 -8.51 3.72 -2.40
CA THR A 111 -9.23 4.31 -1.26
C THR A 111 -10.15 3.27 -0.62
N VAL A 112 -10.02 3.07 0.69
CA VAL A 112 -10.87 2.16 1.47
C VAL A 112 -11.95 2.95 2.20
N SER A 113 -13.17 2.42 2.26
CA SER A 113 -14.26 2.98 3.06
C SER A 113 -15.22 1.93 3.57
N LEU A 114 -15.86 2.20 4.71
CA LEU A 114 -16.86 1.33 5.32
C LEU A 114 -18.21 2.04 5.36
N VAL A 115 -19.21 1.48 4.68
CA VAL A 115 -20.55 2.09 4.61
C VAL A 115 -21.12 2.30 6.01
N GLY A 116 -21.56 3.53 6.30
CA GLY A 116 -22.15 3.92 7.58
C GLY A 116 -21.17 4.16 8.73
N HIS A 117 -19.87 3.92 8.53
CA HIS A 117 -18.88 4.03 9.62
C HIS A 117 -17.76 5.01 9.26
N ASN A 118 -17.08 5.49 10.30
CA ASN A 118 -15.81 6.21 10.17
C ASN A 118 -14.67 5.36 10.73
N PHE A 119 -13.47 5.63 10.25
CA PHE A 119 -12.22 5.13 10.81
C PHE A 119 -11.66 6.16 11.79
N THR A 120 -11.37 5.75 13.02
CA THR A 120 -10.51 6.53 13.92
C THR A 120 -9.08 6.02 13.75
N VAL A 121 -8.27 6.72 12.95
CA VAL A 121 -6.87 6.36 12.70
C VAL A 121 -6.03 6.60 13.94
N ILE A 122 -5.30 5.58 14.38
CA ILE A 122 -4.44 5.63 15.58
C ILE A 122 -2.96 5.33 15.28
N ALA A 123 -2.65 4.78 14.10
CA ALA A 123 -1.30 4.71 13.57
C ALA A 123 -1.30 4.81 12.06
N THR A 124 -0.27 5.42 11.50
CA THR A 124 0.08 5.38 10.09
C THR A 124 1.38 4.62 9.96
N ASP A 125 1.40 3.58 9.13
CA ASP A 125 2.54 2.67 9.05
C ASP A 125 2.91 2.12 10.44
N MET A 126 4.17 2.25 10.85
CA MET A 126 4.64 1.80 12.17
C MET A 126 4.68 2.93 13.21
N VAL A 127 4.05 4.06 12.93
CA VAL A 127 4.09 5.27 13.78
C VAL A 127 2.72 5.55 14.39
N PRO A 128 2.57 5.44 15.72
CA PRO A 128 1.35 5.88 16.40
C PRO A 128 1.10 7.37 16.19
N VAL A 129 -0.14 7.74 15.89
CA VAL A 129 -0.59 9.11 15.65
C VAL A 129 -1.71 9.49 16.61
N GLN A 130 -1.92 10.79 16.82
CA GLN A 130 -3.07 11.30 17.55
C GLN A 130 -4.36 10.82 16.86
N PRO A 131 -5.34 10.28 17.62
CA PRO A 131 -6.57 9.74 17.06
C PRO A 131 -7.25 10.72 16.11
N THR A 132 -7.42 10.31 14.86
CA THR A 132 -7.89 11.19 13.78
C THR A 132 -9.01 10.51 13.00
N ILE A 133 -10.18 11.15 12.92
CA ILE A 133 -11.35 10.59 12.25
C ILE A 133 -11.26 10.78 10.73
N ARG A 134 -11.55 9.73 9.97
CA ARG A 134 -11.61 9.71 8.50
C ARG A 134 -12.82 8.90 8.02
N LYS A 135 -13.48 9.36 6.96
CA LYS A 135 -14.57 8.61 6.29
C LYS A 135 -14.04 7.52 5.35
N SER A 136 -12.86 7.77 4.82
CA SER A 136 -12.14 6.89 3.91
C SER A 136 -10.65 7.11 4.07
N LEU A 137 -9.86 6.17 3.57
CA LEU A 137 -8.40 6.25 3.63
C LEU A 137 -7.81 5.91 2.27
N PHE A 138 -7.05 6.84 1.70
CA PHE A 138 -6.14 6.50 0.61
C PHE A 138 -4.98 5.65 1.14
N MET A 139 -4.69 4.57 0.44
CA MET A 139 -3.62 3.63 0.73
C MET A 139 -2.75 3.41 -0.51
N ALA A 140 -1.56 4.00 -0.52
CA ALA A 140 -0.53 3.66 -1.49
C ALA A 140 0.01 2.24 -1.26
N VAL A 141 0.65 1.66 -2.27
CA VAL A 141 1.33 0.35 -2.15
C VAL A 141 2.27 0.37 -0.95
N GLY A 142 2.08 -0.60 -0.05
CA GLY A 142 2.87 -0.77 1.17
C GLY A 142 2.47 0.06 2.38
N GLN A 143 1.49 0.96 2.26
CA GLN A 143 0.97 1.72 3.41
C GLN A 143 0.12 0.86 4.35
N ARG A 144 0.14 1.23 5.63
CA ARG A 144 -0.68 0.61 6.68
C ARG A 144 -1.41 1.68 7.48
N TYR A 145 -2.61 1.34 7.94
CA TYR A 145 -3.32 2.13 8.93
C TYR A 145 -3.86 1.22 10.02
N ASP A 146 -3.55 1.56 11.27
CA ASP A 146 -4.26 1.02 12.43
C ASP A 146 -5.47 1.92 12.66
N VAL A 147 -6.67 1.38 12.51
CA VAL A 147 -7.93 2.12 12.65
C VAL A 147 -8.83 1.48 13.69
N ILE A 148 -9.50 2.29 14.49
CA ILE A 148 -10.59 1.84 15.34
C ILE A 148 -11.91 2.05 14.61
N VAL A 149 -12.69 0.97 14.49
CA VAL A 149 -14.08 0.97 14.01
C VAL A 149 -14.99 0.71 15.20
N THR A 150 -15.87 1.67 15.50
CA THR A 150 -16.92 1.50 16.51
C THR A 150 -18.11 0.80 15.85
N ALA A 151 -18.60 -0.29 16.43
CA ALA A 151 -19.78 -1.00 15.96
C ALA A 151 -21.08 -0.34 16.47
N ASP A 152 -21.32 0.91 16.07
CA ASP A 152 -22.42 1.76 16.54
C ASP A 152 -23.59 1.90 15.55
N GLN A 153 -23.55 1.15 14.44
CA GLN A 153 -24.63 1.10 13.47
C GLN A 153 -25.65 0.01 13.83
N PRO A 154 -26.86 0.02 13.23
CA PRO A 154 -27.82 -1.09 13.37
C PRO A 154 -27.19 -2.46 13.09
N VAL A 155 -27.74 -3.53 13.68
CA VAL A 155 -27.26 -4.89 13.42
C VAL A 155 -27.60 -5.29 11.99
N ASP A 156 -26.61 -5.22 11.09
CA ASP A 156 -26.73 -5.58 9.68
C ASP A 156 -25.34 -5.93 9.08
N ASN A 157 -25.30 -6.13 7.77
CA ASN A 157 -24.09 -6.28 6.97
C ASN A 157 -23.78 -4.98 6.23
N TYR A 158 -22.49 -4.60 6.20
CA TYR A 158 -22.01 -3.36 5.60
C TYR A 158 -20.87 -3.63 4.59
N TRP A 159 -20.85 -2.91 3.47
CA TRP A 159 -19.76 -3.02 2.52
C TRP A 159 -18.50 -2.31 3.02
N LEU A 160 -17.37 -3.02 3.00
CA LEU A 160 -16.03 -2.44 3.04
C LEU A 160 -15.54 -2.30 1.61
N ASN A 161 -15.70 -1.12 1.03
CA ASN A 161 -15.43 -0.85 -0.38
C ASN A 161 -13.97 -0.45 -0.59
N VAL A 162 -13.43 -0.87 -1.74
CA VAL A 162 -12.21 -0.33 -2.34
C VAL A 162 -12.60 0.44 -3.61
N THR A 163 -12.14 1.68 -3.73
CA THR A 163 -12.31 2.52 -4.94
C THR A 163 -10.96 2.97 -5.49
N LEU A 164 -10.86 3.01 -6.82
CA LEU A 164 -9.67 3.44 -7.56
C LEU A 164 -9.89 4.82 -8.17
N GLU A 165 -8.80 5.55 -8.42
CA GLU A 165 -8.85 6.89 -9.00
C GLU A 165 -9.42 6.86 -10.43
N ALA A 166 -10.32 7.79 -10.75
CA ALA A 166 -11.14 7.73 -11.96
C ALA A 166 -10.35 7.84 -13.26
N ASN A 167 -9.21 8.55 -13.26
CA ASN A 167 -8.32 8.66 -14.42
C ASN A 167 -7.25 7.57 -14.43
N ASN A 168 -7.30 6.59 -13.52
CA ASN A 168 -6.45 5.42 -13.49
C ASN A 168 -4.95 5.70 -13.28
N ASN A 169 -4.59 6.82 -12.66
CA ASN A 169 -3.19 7.25 -12.54
C ASN A 169 -2.36 6.44 -11.53
N CYS A 170 -2.99 5.71 -10.61
CA CYS A 170 -2.31 4.97 -9.54
C CYS A 170 -2.96 3.60 -9.25
N GLY A 171 -3.66 3.04 -10.22
CA GLY A 171 -4.25 1.70 -10.09
C GLY A 171 -5.48 1.52 -10.97
N ARG A 172 -5.65 0.28 -11.45
CA ARG A 172 -6.77 -0.17 -12.28
C ARG A 172 -7.15 -1.59 -11.92
N SER A 173 -8.44 -1.89 -11.98
CA SER A 173 -8.99 -3.22 -11.71
C SER A 173 -10.12 -3.52 -12.69
N ARG A 174 -10.15 -4.77 -13.16
CA ARG A 174 -11.26 -5.32 -13.95
C ARG A 174 -12.50 -5.59 -13.10
N ASN A 175 -12.34 -5.76 -11.78
CA ASN A 175 -13.46 -5.73 -10.85
C ASN A 175 -13.85 -4.25 -10.60
N PRO A 176 -15.04 -3.80 -11.04
CA PRO A 176 -15.46 -2.40 -10.89
C PRO A 176 -15.88 -2.04 -9.46
N TYR A 177 -16.23 -3.03 -8.63
CA TYR A 177 -16.72 -2.82 -7.26
C TYR A 177 -16.12 -3.85 -6.28
N PRO A 178 -14.78 -3.87 -6.08
CA PRO A 178 -14.15 -4.76 -5.14
C PRO A 178 -14.56 -4.40 -3.71
N ALA A 179 -15.05 -5.38 -2.95
CA ALA A 179 -15.52 -5.16 -1.58
C ALA A 179 -15.25 -6.36 -0.67
N GLY A 180 -15.14 -6.11 0.63
CA GLY A 180 -15.37 -7.06 1.70
C GLY A 180 -16.68 -6.76 2.43
N ILE A 181 -17.07 -7.61 3.37
CA ILE A 181 -18.27 -7.43 4.20
C ILE A 181 -17.87 -7.32 5.66
N ILE A 182 -18.34 -6.25 6.30
CA ILE A 182 -18.38 -6.13 7.75
C ILE A 182 -19.72 -6.66 8.22
N HIS A 183 -19.68 -7.71 9.04
CA HIS A 183 -20.84 -8.44 9.54
C HIS A 183 -21.03 -8.14 11.03
N TYR A 184 -22.18 -7.62 11.43
CA TYR A 184 -22.49 -7.50 12.86
C TYR A 184 -22.94 -8.84 13.43
N GLU A 185 -22.47 -9.21 14.62
CA GLU A 185 -23.03 -10.36 15.35
C GLU A 185 -24.54 -10.19 15.52
N GLY A 186 -25.31 -11.23 15.16
CA GLY A 186 -26.77 -11.21 15.15
C GLY A 186 -27.41 -10.80 13.81
N ALA A 187 -26.64 -10.32 12.84
CA ALA A 187 -27.13 -10.08 11.48
C ALA A 187 -27.25 -11.41 10.70
N SER A 188 -27.88 -11.38 9.53
CA SER A 188 -27.92 -12.57 8.65
C SER A 188 -26.51 -12.93 8.16
N PRO A 189 -26.05 -14.20 8.35
CA PRO A 189 -24.68 -14.60 8.04
C PRO A 189 -24.41 -14.76 6.53
N THR A 190 -25.46 -14.84 5.71
CA THR A 190 -25.35 -15.04 4.26
C THR A 190 -25.88 -13.87 3.45
N ALA A 191 -26.63 -12.95 4.06
CA ALA A 191 -27.11 -11.77 3.37
C ALA A 191 -25.95 -10.86 2.93
N LEU A 192 -26.12 -10.28 1.74
CA LEU A 192 -25.26 -9.22 1.25
C LEU A 192 -25.75 -7.88 1.80
N PRO A 193 -24.83 -6.93 2.08
CA PRO A 193 -25.22 -5.56 2.38
C PRO A 193 -26.07 -4.97 1.23
N THR A 194 -27.19 -4.33 1.57
CA THR A 194 -28.12 -3.76 0.59
C THR A 194 -27.78 -2.31 0.24
N ASN A 195 -27.23 -1.55 1.19
CA ASN A 195 -26.79 -0.18 1.00
C ASN A 195 -25.38 -0.12 0.42
N ARG A 196 -25.24 0.35 -0.83
CA ARG A 196 -23.95 0.51 -1.52
C ARG A 196 -23.09 1.66 -0.99
N GLY A 197 -23.68 2.57 -0.21
CA GLY A 197 -23.04 3.77 0.29
C GLY A 197 -22.99 4.90 -0.74
N THR A 198 -22.33 6.00 -0.35
CA THR A 198 -22.09 7.15 -1.23
C THR A 198 -20.77 6.96 -1.98
N PRO A 199 -20.71 7.26 -3.29
CA PRO A 199 -19.47 7.21 -4.04
C PRO A 199 -18.38 8.08 -3.39
N ILE A 200 -17.18 7.50 -3.24
CA ILE A 200 -16.01 8.23 -2.74
C ILE A 200 -15.10 8.51 -3.92
N VAL A 201 -14.76 9.78 -4.09
CA VAL A 201 -13.78 10.21 -5.08
C VAL A 201 -12.39 9.79 -4.59
N ALA A 202 -11.90 8.67 -5.12
CA ALA A 202 -10.53 8.26 -4.91
C ALA A 202 -9.59 9.21 -5.67
N THR A 203 -8.46 9.54 -5.06
CA THR A 203 -7.37 10.30 -5.69
C THR A 203 -6.07 9.52 -5.55
N CYS A 204 -5.03 9.95 -6.24
CA CYS A 204 -3.67 9.41 -6.07
C CYS A 204 -2.83 10.20 -5.06
N THR A 205 -3.48 10.94 -4.16
CA THR A 205 -2.81 11.80 -3.17
C THR A 205 -2.80 11.13 -1.81
N GLY A 206 -1.62 11.07 -1.20
CA GLY A 206 -1.44 10.56 0.16
C GLY A 206 -2.30 11.31 1.19
N GLU A 207 -2.74 10.60 2.23
CA GLU A 207 -3.41 11.22 3.38
C GLU A 207 -2.46 12.20 4.09
N THR A 208 -3.02 13.30 4.58
CA THR A 208 -2.30 14.31 5.37
C THR A 208 -3.03 14.60 6.67
N GLY A 209 -2.42 15.42 7.53
CA GLY A 209 -3.06 15.86 8.78
C GLY A 209 -3.01 14.83 9.91
N PHE A 210 -2.09 13.88 9.86
CA PHE A 210 -1.77 13.02 11.00
C PHE A 210 -0.63 13.61 11.81
N THR A 211 -0.77 13.58 13.14
CA THR A 211 0.26 14.08 14.06
C THR A 211 0.83 12.90 14.85
N PRO A 212 2.13 12.58 14.72
CA PRO A 212 2.76 11.52 15.52
C PRO A 212 2.57 11.75 17.04
N VAL A 213 2.29 10.69 17.80
CA VAL A 213 2.20 10.77 19.27
C VAL A 213 3.52 11.22 19.88
N VAL A 214 4.63 10.70 19.35
CA VAL A 214 5.98 11.16 19.68
C VAL A 214 6.41 12.17 18.60
N PRO A 215 6.37 13.47 18.89
CA PRO A 215 6.65 14.49 17.89
C PRO A 215 8.13 14.47 17.48
N ARG A 216 8.39 14.87 16.23
CA ARG A 216 9.72 15.18 15.72
C ARG A 216 9.70 16.62 15.24
N ASN A 217 10.66 17.42 15.70
CA ASN A 217 10.80 18.81 15.29
C ASN A 217 12.02 18.92 14.38
N ILE A 218 11.80 19.47 13.19
CA ILE A 218 12.87 19.82 12.25
C ILE A 218 13.02 21.34 12.31
N PRO A 219 14.24 21.89 12.40
CA PRO A 219 14.45 23.33 12.40
C PRO A 219 13.80 24.00 11.17
N PRO A 220 13.04 25.10 11.31
CA PRO A 220 12.35 25.73 10.17
C PRO A 220 13.30 26.22 9.08
N ASN A 221 14.55 26.54 9.44
CA ASN A 221 15.62 26.96 8.55
C ASN A 221 16.51 25.79 8.05
N PHE A 222 16.09 24.55 8.31
CA PHE A 222 16.79 23.36 7.83
C PHE A 222 16.72 23.27 6.31
N PHE A 223 15.61 23.68 5.70
CA PHE A 223 15.51 23.78 4.25
C PHE A 223 16.05 25.13 3.76
N ARG A 224 17.12 25.11 2.98
CA ARG A 224 17.64 26.30 2.30
C ARG A 224 17.46 26.13 0.79
N PRO A 225 17.02 27.18 0.07
CA PRO A 225 16.94 27.14 -1.39
C PRO A 225 18.26 26.75 -2.08
N SER A 226 19.40 27.04 -1.46
CA SER A 226 20.73 26.63 -1.93
C SER A 226 20.92 25.12 -2.00
N ASP A 227 20.16 24.35 -1.20
CA ASP A 227 20.35 22.92 -1.04
C ASP A 227 19.57 22.12 -2.10
N ILE A 228 18.66 22.78 -2.84
CA ILE A 228 17.81 22.14 -3.86
C ILE A 228 18.66 21.42 -4.90
N ALA A 229 19.71 22.06 -5.43
CA ALA A 229 20.51 21.47 -6.49
C ALA A 229 21.27 20.19 -6.05
N SER A 230 21.74 20.13 -4.80
CA SER A 230 22.46 18.97 -4.26
C SER A 230 21.55 17.89 -3.67
N ASN A 231 20.35 18.27 -3.26
CA ASN A 231 19.41 17.43 -2.52
C ASN A 231 18.12 17.16 -3.30
N THR A 232 18.17 17.18 -4.64
CA THR A 232 17.03 16.75 -5.47
C THR A 232 17.32 15.38 -6.05
N LEU A 233 16.35 14.47 -5.96
CA LEU A 233 16.36 13.19 -6.65
C LEU A 233 15.33 13.21 -7.79
N PRO A 234 15.66 13.75 -8.98
CA PRO A 234 14.71 13.79 -10.08
C PRO A 234 14.40 12.36 -10.52
N ILE A 235 13.11 12.07 -10.63
CA ILE A 235 12.61 10.79 -11.14
C ILE A 235 12.24 11.02 -12.59
N GLY A 236 12.70 10.17 -13.48
CA GLY A 236 12.31 10.21 -14.88
C GLY A 236 12.01 8.84 -15.45
N LEU A 237 11.34 8.87 -16.59
CA LEU A 237 10.94 7.72 -17.37
C LEU A 237 11.42 7.92 -18.80
N ASN A 238 12.29 7.01 -19.26
CA ASN A 238 12.75 6.97 -20.64
C ASN A 238 12.25 5.72 -21.34
N ILE A 239 12.15 5.78 -22.66
CA ILE A 239 12.02 4.59 -23.50
C ILE A 239 13.39 4.30 -24.09
N VAL A 240 13.96 3.12 -23.78
CA VAL A 240 15.31 2.74 -24.21
C VAL A 240 15.29 1.45 -25.01
N ASN A 241 16.25 1.29 -25.92
CA ASN A 241 16.40 0.07 -26.71
C ASN A 241 17.20 -0.98 -25.91
N HIS A 242 16.53 -2.04 -25.47
CA HIS A 242 17.14 -3.20 -24.85
C HIS A 242 17.54 -4.25 -25.90
N THR A 243 18.76 -4.78 -25.81
CA THR A 243 19.37 -5.65 -26.82
C THR A 243 18.53 -6.88 -27.18
N THR A 244 17.81 -7.45 -26.21
CA THR A 244 17.00 -8.67 -26.42
C THR A 244 15.49 -8.47 -26.35
N LYS A 245 15.02 -7.35 -25.77
CA LYS A 245 13.59 -7.13 -25.48
C LYS A 245 12.94 -6.12 -26.44
N GLY A 246 13.75 -5.33 -27.15
CA GLY A 246 13.30 -4.18 -27.93
C GLY A 246 13.15 -2.95 -27.03
N GLN A 247 12.20 -2.07 -27.36
CA GLN A 247 11.94 -0.87 -26.56
C GLN A 247 11.30 -1.20 -25.21
N ILE A 248 11.91 -0.72 -24.13
CA ILE A 248 11.42 -0.88 -22.76
C ILE A 248 11.24 0.48 -22.07
N PHE A 249 10.32 0.53 -21.11
CA PHE A 249 10.25 1.60 -20.12
C PHE A 249 11.39 1.44 -19.12
N SER A 250 12.17 2.50 -18.91
CA SER A 250 13.28 2.54 -17.97
C SER A 250 13.10 3.72 -17.02
N TRP A 251 12.84 3.40 -15.76
CA TRP A 251 12.76 4.37 -14.67
C TRP A 251 14.17 4.66 -14.14
N HIS A 252 14.45 5.93 -13.90
CA HIS A 252 15.71 6.38 -13.35
C HIS A 252 15.50 7.36 -12.21
N VAL A 253 16.41 7.32 -11.24
CA VAL A 253 16.60 8.36 -10.23
C VAL A 253 17.89 9.08 -10.60
N LYS A 254 17.88 10.40 -10.69
CA LYS A 254 18.92 11.17 -11.39
C LYS A 254 19.00 10.72 -12.85
N ASP A 255 20.15 10.23 -13.29
CA ASP A 255 20.38 9.81 -14.67
C ASP A 255 20.62 8.30 -14.80
N THR A 256 20.35 7.52 -13.75
CA THR A 256 20.74 6.10 -13.70
C THR A 256 19.57 5.20 -13.28
N PRO A 257 19.22 4.18 -14.09
CA PRO A 257 18.32 3.12 -13.65
C PRO A 257 19.05 2.19 -12.69
N ILE A 258 18.39 1.80 -11.59
CA ILE A 258 19.00 0.92 -10.61
C ILE A 258 19.15 -0.50 -11.17
N SER A 259 20.32 -1.11 -10.97
CA SER A 259 20.61 -2.51 -11.25
C SER A 259 21.59 -3.01 -10.20
N VAL A 260 21.15 -3.96 -9.37
CA VAL A 260 21.94 -4.52 -8.26
C VAL A 260 22.54 -5.87 -8.66
N GLU A 261 23.69 -6.19 -8.06
CA GLU A 261 24.39 -7.46 -8.26
C GLU A 261 24.01 -8.44 -7.14
N TRP A 262 23.17 -9.44 -7.44
CA TRP A 262 22.75 -10.41 -6.41
C TRP A 262 23.91 -11.20 -5.80
N GLY A 263 24.97 -11.45 -6.58
CA GLY A 263 26.16 -12.16 -6.12
C GLY A 263 27.18 -11.29 -5.39
N HIS A 264 27.03 -9.96 -5.41
CA HIS A 264 27.95 -9.02 -4.76
C HIS A 264 27.16 -7.83 -4.18
N PRO A 265 26.46 -8.03 -3.05
CA PRO A 265 25.64 -6.98 -2.45
C PRO A 265 26.52 -5.83 -1.94
N VAL A 266 25.94 -4.63 -1.79
CA VAL A 266 26.63 -3.42 -1.29
C VAL A 266 27.36 -3.64 0.04
N LEU A 267 26.83 -4.51 0.91
CA LEU A 267 27.48 -4.85 2.17
C LEU A 267 28.82 -5.58 1.95
N GLU A 268 28.92 -6.43 0.93
CA GLU A 268 30.15 -7.17 0.62
C GLU A 268 31.28 -6.22 0.20
N TYR A 269 31.00 -5.26 -0.69
CA TYR A 269 31.92 -4.16 -1.03
C TYR A 269 32.46 -3.45 0.23
N THR A 270 31.59 -3.20 1.21
CA THR A 270 31.99 -2.54 2.46
C THR A 270 32.89 -3.43 3.32
N LEU A 271 32.58 -4.74 3.40
CA LEU A 271 33.38 -5.72 4.15
C LEU A 271 34.77 -5.95 3.53
N GLU A 272 34.86 -5.88 2.20
CA GLU A 272 36.11 -5.94 1.45
C GLU A 272 36.97 -4.67 1.56
N GLY A 273 36.41 -3.58 2.10
CA GLY A 273 37.02 -2.25 2.05
C GLY A 273 37.08 -1.66 0.64
N ASN A 274 36.25 -2.18 -0.28
CA ASN A 274 36.16 -1.73 -1.67
C ASN A 274 35.01 -0.73 -1.82
N TYR A 275 35.34 0.56 -1.93
CA TYR A 275 34.34 1.63 -2.12
C TYR A 275 34.16 2.06 -3.58
N SER A 276 34.66 1.25 -4.53
CA SER A 276 34.48 1.49 -5.97
C SER A 276 33.16 0.85 -6.44
N PHE A 277 32.04 1.41 -6.01
CA PHE A 277 30.70 0.90 -6.32
C PHE A 277 30.32 1.13 -7.80
N PRO A 278 29.70 0.14 -8.47
CA PRO A 278 29.08 0.35 -9.77
C PRO A 278 28.06 1.49 -9.74
N ALA A 279 28.08 2.38 -10.73
CA ALA A 279 27.14 3.48 -10.84
C ALA A 279 25.67 3.01 -10.82
N ALA A 280 25.39 1.84 -11.42
CA ALA A 280 24.06 1.25 -11.50
C ALA A 280 23.44 0.88 -10.14
N ILE A 281 24.22 0.79 -9.05
CA ILE A 281 23.68 0.56 -7.71
C ILE A 281 22.92 1.80 -7.18
N ASN A 282 23.08 2.97 -7.82
CA ASN A 282 22.45 4.22 -7.41
C ASN A 282 22.76 4.61 -5.96
N LEU A 283 24.02 4.46 -5.55
CA LEU A 283 24.42 4.79 -4.18
C LEU A 283 24.26 6.29 -3.89
N ILE A 284 23.52 6.60 -2.82
CA ILE A 284 23.47 7.93 -2.22
C ILE A 284 24.16 7.84 -0.87
N GLN A 285 25.36 8.41 -0.78
CA GLN A 285 26.17 8.31 0.42
C GLN A 285 25.85 9.44 1.42
N LEU A 286 25.53 9.05 2.66
CA LEU A 286 25.29 9.95 3.78
C LEU A 286 26.43 9.85 4.79
N ASN A 287 27.26 10.89 4.89
CA ASN A 287 28.49 10.87 5.69
C ASN A 287 28.37 11.55 7.05
N GLN A 288 27.20 12.10 7.37
CA GLN A 288 26.96 12.83 8.61
C GLN A 288 26.21 11.94 9.60
N LYS A 289 26.73 11.85 10.83
CA LYS A 289 26.14 11.07 11.92
C LYS A 289 25.09 11.91 12.66
N ASP A 290 23.95 11.31 12.96
CA ASP A 290 22.87 11.90 13.80
C ASP A 290 22.33 13.25 13.28
N THR A 291 22.37 13.48 11.98
CA THR A 291 21.83 14.69 11.34
C THR A 291 20.59 14.40 10.52
N TRP A 292 19.70 15.38 10.41
CA TRP A 292 18.64 15.35 9.41
C TRP A 292 19.24 15.41 8.01
N THR A 293 18.62 14.68 7.09
CA THR A 293 18.90 14.74 5.65
C THR A 293 17.57 14.86 4.93
N LEU A 294 17.54 15.63 3.85
CA LEU A 294 16.38 15.80 2.98
C LEU A 294 16.82 15.59 1.53
N PHE A 295 15.92 15.01 0.72
CA PHE A 295 16.08 14.71 -0.69
C PHE A 295 14.81 15.07 -1.47
#